data_AF-A0A254UQC8-F1
#
_entry.id   AF-A0A254UQC8-F1
#
_cell.length_a   1.000
_cell.length_b   1.000
_cell.length_c   1.000
_cell.angle_alpha   90.00
_cell.angle_beta   90.00
_cell.angle_gamma   90.00
#
_symmetry.space_group_name_H-M   'P 1'
#
loop_
_entity.id
_entity.type
_entity.pdbx_description
1 polymer ?
#
loop_
_entity_poly.entity_id
_entity_poly.type
_entity_poly.pdbx_seq_one_letter_code
_entity_poly.pdbx_strand_id
1 'polypeptide(L)' 'MGFRQKRHELVGLVGAIGVVIALAGFVGGYLSTGATIVLTFGVWIVGTMLVRVFTDPPDPGK' A
#
# COMPACT_ATOMS: atom_id res chain seq x y z
N MET A 1 -5.07 11.48 18.00
CA MET A 1 -5.63 10.65 16.90
C MET A 1 -5.32 9.20 17.25
N GLY A 2 -6.33 8.33 17.34
CA GLY A 2 -6.10 6.94 17.76
C GLY A 2 -5.21 6.18 16.78
N PHE A 3 -4.33 5.29 17.27
CA PHE A 3 -3.43 4.48 16.44
C PHE A 3 -4.14 3.74 15.29
N ARG A 4 -5.40 3.30 15.53
CA ARG A 4 -6.25 2.67 14.50
C ARG A 4 -6.59 3.61 13.34
N GLN A 5 -6.86 4.88 13.62
CA GLN A 5 -7.18 5.89 12.58
C GLN A 5 -5.94 6.18 11.73
N LYS A 6 -4.77 6.38 12.38
CA LYS A 6 -3.50 6.59 11.68
C LYS A 6 -3.12 5.40 10.80
N ARG A 7 -3.34 4.16 11.26
CA ARG A 7 -3.15 2.94 10.46
C ARG A 7 -4.07 2.92 9.23
N HIS A 8 -5.34 3.28 9.40
CA HIS A 8 -6.28 3.34 8.28
C HIS A 8 -5.84 4.37 7.22
N GLU A 9 -5.42 5.55 7.65
CA GLU A 9 -4.89 6.60 6.77
C GLU A 9 -3.64 6.13 6.00
N LEU A 10 -2.72 5.43 6.68
CA LEU A 10 -1.50 4.90 6.05
C LEU A 10 -1.79 3.77 5.05
N VAL A 11 -2.72 2.87 5.35
CA VAL A 11 -3.16 1.84 4.39
C VAL A 11 -3.87 2.49 3.19
N GLY A 12 -4.68 3.53 3.43
CA GLY A 12 -5.31 4.31 2.38
C GLY A 12 -4.29 5.00 1.46
N LEU A 13 -3.23 5.58 2.04
CA LEU A 13 -2.12 6.17 1.29
C LEU A 13 -1.42 5.14 0.40
N VAL A 14 -1.09 3.97 0.94
CA VAL A 14 -0.49 2.87 0.17
C VAL A 14 -1.39 2.48 -1.01
N GLY A 15 -2.70 2.40 -0.78
CA GLY A 15 -3.68 2.16 -1.85
C GLY A 15 -3.66 3.24 -2.92
N ALA A 16 -3.63 4.53 -2.53
CA ALA A 16 -3.57 5.65 -3.47
C ALA A 16 -2.29 5.61 -4.34
N ILE A 17 -1.14 5.26 -3.75
CA ILE A 17 0.12 5.09 -4.50
C ILE A 17 -0.03 3.96 -5.53
N GLY A 18 -0.65 2.84 -5.16
CA GLY A 18 -0.96 1.74 -6.09
C GLY A 18 -1.80 2.21 -7.28
N VAL A 19 -2.83 3.04 -7.04
CA VAL A 19 -3.66 3.62 -8.10
C VAL A 19 -2.85 4.52 -9.04
N VAL A 20 -1.96 5.36 -8.51
CA VAL A 20 -1.07 6.21 -9.33
C VAL A 20 -0.18 5.36 -10.24
N ILE A 21 0.39 4.28 -9.71
CA ILE A 21 1.22 3.35 -10.50
C ILE A 21 0.39 2.68 -11.59
N ALA A 22 -0.84 2.23 -11.27
CA ALA A 22 -1.74 1.62 -12.24
C ALA A 22 -2.12 2.60 -13.36
N LEU A 23 -2.42 3.86 -13.03
CA LEU A 23 -2.72 4.90 -14.01
C LEU A 23 -1.50 5.21 -14.89
N ALA A 24 -0.32 5.35 -14.31
CA ALA A 24 0.92 5.56 -15.07
C ALA A 24 1.19 4.39 -16.02
N GLY A 25 1.00 3.14 -15.57
CA GLY A 25 1.23 1.97 -16.40
C GLY A 25 0.17 1.76 -17.49
N PHE A 26 -1.11 1.69 -17.12
CA PHE A 26 -2.19 1.36 -18.05
C PHE A 26 -2.62 2.54 -18.93
N VAL A 27 -2.72 3.75 -18.38
CA VAL A 27 -3.17 4.94 -19.13
C VAL A 27 -1.98 5.64 -19.76
N GLY A 28 -0.87 5.79 -19.02
CA GLY A 28 0.34 6.44 -19.52
C GLY A 28 1.17 5.57 -20.47
N GLY A 29 1.00 4.24 -20.42
CA GLY A 29 1.78 3.31 -21.25
C GLY A 29 3.28 3.27 -20.90
N TYR A 30 3.69 3.81 -19.75
CA TYR A 30 5.10 3.88 -19.34
C TYR A 30 5.70 2.52 -18.96
N LEU A 31 4.85 1.53 -18.69
CA LEU A 31 5.22 0.20 -18.23
C LEU A 31 4.44 -0.86 -19.01
N SER A 32 5.04 -2.04 -19.21
CA SER A 32 4.29 -3.16 -19.77
C SER A 32 3.16 -3.58 -18.83
N THR A 33 2.10 -4.20 -19.38
CA THR A 33 0.94 -4.66 -18.61
C THR A 33 1.36 -5.54 -17.43
N GLY A 34 2.29 -6.47 -17.66
CA GLY A 34 2.81 -7.35 -16.62
C GLY A 34 3.55 -6.58 -15.52
N ALA A 35 4.45 -5.66 -15.89
CA ALA A 35 5.17 -4.84 -14.92
C ALA A 35 4.24 -3.95 -14.10
N THR A 36 3.23 -3.37 -14.74
CA THR A 36 2.21 -2.53 -14.08
C THR A 36 1.45 -3.30 -13.02
N ILE A 37 1.01 -4.52 -13.33
CA ILE A 37 0.31 -5.40 -12.38
C ILE A 37 1.23 -5.73 -11.21
N VAL A 38 2.45 -6.20 -11.48
CA VAL A 38 3.41 -6.60 -10.44
C VAL A 38 3.74 -5.43 -9.51
N LEU A 39 3.97 -4.23 -10.05
CA LEU A 39 4.30 -3.05 -9.26
C LEU A 39 3.11 -2.54 -8.45
N THR A 40 1.92 -2.50 -9.05
CA THR A 40 0.70 -2.06 -8.35
C THR A 40 0.40 -2.96 -7.16
N PHE A 41 0.35 -4.28 -7.37
CA PHE A 41 0.10 -5.23 -6.29
C PHE A 41 1.28 -5.35 -5.32
N GLY A 42 2.51 -5.25 -5.82
CA GLY A 42 3.71 -5.27 -4.99
C GLY A 42 3.72 -4.13 -3.98
N VAL A 43 3.48 -2.89 -4.44
CA VAL A 43 3.39 -1.72 -3.57
C VAL A 43 2.25 -1.85 -2.57
N TRP A 44 1.09 -2.35 -3.02
CA TRP A 44 -0.04 -2.52 -2.12
C TRP A 44 0.22 -3.57 -1.02
N ILE A 45 0.67 -4.77 -1.39
CA ILE A 45 0.92 -5.86 -0.44
C ILE A 45 2.06 -5.48 0.51
N VAL A 46 3.21 -5.06 -0.01
CA VAL A 46 4.37 -4.72 0.81
C VAL A 46 4.07 -3.49 1.68
N GLY A 47 3.46 -2.45 1.10
CA GLY A 47 3.11 -1.24 1.84
C GLY A 47 2.12 -1.51 2.97
N THR A 48 1.07 -2.31 2.72
CA THR A 48 0.11 -2.65 3.78
C THR A 48 0.73 -3.54 4.86
N MET A 49 1.63 -4.46 4.50
CA MET A 49 2.39 -5.24 5.47
C MET A 49 3.27 -4.35 6.35
N LEU A 50 4.04 -3.43 5.76
CA LEU A 50 4.90 -2.51 6.51
C LEU A 50 4.07 -1.63 7.45
N VAL A 51 2.95 -1.08 6.96
CA VAL A 51 2.05 -0.30 7.82
C VAL A 51 1.59 -1.13 9.02
N ARG A 52 1.20 -2.39 8.82
CA ARG A 52 0.80 -3.26 9.95
C ARG A 52 1.95 -3.53 10.90
N VAL A 53 3.12 -3.94 10.40
CA VAL A 53 4.31 -4.22 11.23
C VAL A 53 4.70 -3.01 12.09
N PHE A 54 4.63 -1.80 11.54
CA PHE A 54 5.05 -0.59 12.26
C PHE A 54 3.94 0.09 13.07
N THR A 55 2.68 -0.31 12.91
CA THR A 55 1.55 0.33 13.60
C THR A 55 0.70 -0.62 14.42
N ASP A 56 0.94 -1.94 14.33
CA ASP A 56 0.33 -2.88 15.24
C ASP A 56 0.86 -2.57 16.65
N PRO A 57 -0.05 -2.32 17.61
CA PRO A 57 0.35 -2.11 18.99
C PRO A 57 1.10 -3.35 19.49
N PRO A 58 2.11 -3.18 20.36
CA PRO A 58 2.77 -4.32 20.98
C PRO A 58 1.69 -5.22 21.57
N ASP A 59 1.78 -6.51 21.23
CA ASP A 59 0.91 -7.55 21.76
C ASP A 59 0.78 -7.31 23.27
N PRO A 60 -0.42 -7.09 23.83
CA PRO A 60 -0.59 -7.17 25.28
C PRO A 60 -0.33 -8.63 25.61
N GLY A 61 0.95 -8.92 25.90
CA GLY A 61 1.45 -10.26 26.14
C GLY A 61 0.47 -11.01 27.04
N LYS A 62 0.20 -12.26 26.65
CA LYS A 62 -0.29 -13.24 27.61
C LYS A 62 0.69 -13.35 28.77
#